data_AF-A0A2S9J301-F1
#
_entry.id   AF-A0A2S9J301-F1
#
_cell.length_a   1.000
_cell.length_b   1.000
_cell.length_c   1.000
_cell.angle_alpha   90.00
_cell.angle_beta   90.00
_cell.angle_gamma   90.00
#
_symmetry.space_group_name_H-M   'P 1'
#
loop_
_entity.id
_entity.type
_entity.pdbx_description
1 polymer ?
#
loop_
_entity_poly.entity_id
_entity_poly.type
_entity_poly.pdbx_seq_one_letter_code
_entity_poly.pdbx_strand_id
1 'polypeptide(L)'
;MSILFLKLLLAHFIGDFVLQPKSWVQKRREHIGYLLIHVATHTMLLVLLFIPELPDQWQVILFISCAHLLIDSGKIYFEKRFPKRAFLLFIADQTLHILSLVAVILYQYGLSIDWGTLFSPKNLLYVLAFVLTAFVSPIMLRVFFSKWTSEVDVASKPTKSLVDAGMLIGIMERLLIVFFIQVGFLSGIGFLLGAKSIFRFGDLTNAKDTKFTEYILVGTLASFVAGIAIGYGLRIGLQYLV
;
A
#
# COMPACT_ATOMS: atom_id res chain seq x y z
N MET A 1 7.57 -10.79 -21.28
CA MET A 1 7.80 -10.14 -19.96
C MET A 1 6.52 -10.01 -19.14
N SER A 2 5.54 -9.17 -19.54
CA SER A 2 4.39 -8.84 -18.67
C SER A 2 3.47 -10.02 -18.35
N ILE A 3 3.14 -10.88 -19.32
CA ILE A 3 2.27 -12.06 -19.10
C ILE A 3 2.92 -13.03 -18.10
N LEU A 4 4.22 -13.30 -18.25
CA LEU A 4 4.95 -14.17 -17.33
C LEU A 4 4.89 -13.62 -15.90
N PHE A 5 5.25 -12.34 -15.73
CA PHE A 5 5.22 -11.69 -14.42
C PHE A 5 3.83 -11.74 -13.79
N LEU A 6 2.77 -11.48 -14.57
CA LEU A 6 1.39 -11.55 -14.09
C LEU A 6 0.98 -12.98 -13.71
N LYS A 7 1.34 -14.01 -14.49
CA LYS A 7 1.08 -15.42 -14.12
C LYS A 7 1.76 -15.78 -12.79
N LEU A 8 3.03 -15.40 -12.63
CA LEU A 8 3.79 -15.65 -11.39
C LEU A 8 3.20 -14.89 -10.19
N LEU A 9 2.87 -13.61 -10.37
CA LEU A 9 2.26 -12.78 -9.34
C LEU A 9 0.88 -13.29 -8.93
N LEU A 10 0.09 -13.76 -9.90
CA LEU A 10 -1.21 -14.37 -9.65
C LEU A 10 -1.08 -15.67 -8.86
N ALA A 11 -0.15 -16.55 -9.24
CA ALA A 11 0.12 -17.78 -8.50
C ALA A 11 0.49 -17.48 -7.04
N HIS A 12 1.40 -16.53 -6.83
CA HIS A 12 1.83 -16.07 -5.50
C HIS A 12 0.64 -15.59 -4.67
N PHE A 13 -0.15 -14.65 -5.18
CA PHE A 13 -1.28 -14.10 -4.42
C PHE A 13 -2.39 -15.12 -4.14
N ILE A 14 -2.71 -15.99 -5.11
CA ILE A 14 -3.68 -17.06 -4.88
C ILE A 14 -3.15 -18.03 -3.83
N GLY A 15 -1.89 -18.46 -3.92
CA GLY A 15 -1.32 -19.42 -2.99
C GLY A 15 -1.21 -18.89 -1.56
N ASP A 16 -0.70 -17.66 -1.37
CA ASP A 16 -0.46 -17.08 -0.04
C ASP A 16 -1.73 -16.55 0.64
N PHE A 17 -2.64 -15.92 -0.10
CA PHE A 17 -3.77 -15.19 0.49
C PHE A 17 -5.11 -15.90 0.34
N VAL A 18 -5.29 -16.71 -0.70
CA VAL A 18 -6.56 -17.39 -0.98
C VAL A 18 -6.51 -18.84 -0.50
N LEU A 19 -5.44 -19.57 -0.84
CA LEU A 19 -5.33 -21.01 -0.62
C LEU A 19 -4.51 -21.42 0.60
N GLN A 20 -4.02 -20.48 1.41
CA GLN A 20 -3.32 -20.77 2.67
C GLN A 20 -4.25 -20.54 3.89
N PRO A 21 -4.90 -21.59 4.45
CA PRO A 21 -5.74 -21.45 5.62
C PRO A 21 -4.93 -21.06 6.86
N LYS A 22 -5.55 -20.29 7.76
CA LYS A 22 -4.95 -19.91 9.06
C LYS A 22 -4.48 -21.11 9.89
N SER A 23 -5.12 -22.27 9.74
CA SER A 23 -4.73 -23.50 10.44
C SER A 23 -3.36 -24.01 9.99
N TRP A 24 -3.01 -23.90 8.70
CA TRP A 24 -1.68 -24.29 8.19
C TRP A 24 -0.61 -23.33 8.72
N VAL A 25 -0.92 -22.03 8.73
CA VAL A 25 -0.05 -20.96 9.27
C VAL A 25 0.30 -21.21 10.74
N GLN A 26 -0.66 -21.66 11.54
CA GLN A 26 -0.44 -21.95 12.96
C GLN A 26 0.36 -23.25 13.14
N LYS A 27 -0.03 -24.32 12.44
CA LYS A 27 0.55 -25.67 12.63
C LYS A 27 1.93 -25.85 12.00
N ARG A 28 2.30 -25.05 10.98
CA ARG A 28 3.63 -25.13 10.34
C ARG A 28 4.80 -24.83 11.30
N ARG A 29 4.53 -24.21 12.45
CA ARG A 29 5.54 -23.92 13.47
C ARG A 29 6.03 -25.18 14.19
N GLU A 30 5.18 -26.19 14.27
CA GLU A 30 5.43 -27.46 14.96
C GLU A 30 5.62 -28.61 13.97
N HIS A 31 4.87 -28.58 12.86
CA HIS A 31 4.83 -29.65 11.87
C HIS A 31 5.19 -29.13 10.49
N ILE A 32 6.38 -29.48 10.01
CA ILE A 32 6.90 -29.06 8.69
C ILE A 32 5.99 -29.49 7.53
N GLY A 33 5.18 -30.54 7.70
CA GLY A 33 4.24 -31.02 6.69
C GLY A 33 3.27 -29.95 6.18
N TYR A 34 2.82 -29.02 7.04
CA TYR A 34 1.95 -27.92 6.60
C TYR A 34 2.68 -26.90 5.72
N LEU A 35 3.99 -26.73 5.90
CA LEU A 35 4.80 -25.93 4.99
C LEU A 35 4.94 -26.63 3.64
N LEU A 36 5.21 -27.94 3.64
CA LEU A 36 5.34 -28.71 2.40
C LEU A 36 4.04 -28.75 1.59
N ILE A 37 2.89 -28.89 2.27
CA ILE A 37 1.57 -28.79 1.62
C ILE A 37 1.41 -27.41 0.98
N HIS A 38 1.77 -26.34 1.68
CA HIS A 38 1.68 -24.99 1.12
C HIS A 38 2.59 -24.78 -0.11
N VAL A 39 3.84 -25.23 -0.05
CA VAL A 39 4.74 -25.18 -1.22
C VAL A 39 4.23 -26.05 -2.37
N ALA A 40 3.62 -27.21 -2.07
CA ALA A 40 2.99 -28.04 -3.07
C ALA A 40 1.78 -27.34 -3.72
N THR A 41 0.97 -26.58 -2.96
CA THR A 41 -0.11 -25.77 -3.53
C THR A 41 0.40 -24.70 -4.48
N HIS A 42 1.49 -24.01 -4.14
CA HIS A 42 2.14 -23.04 -5.03
C HIS A 42 2.68 -23.69 -6.30
N THR A 43 3.38 -24.83 -6.15
CA THR A 43 3.93 -25.59 -7.28
C THR A 43 2.80 -26.05 -8.21
N MET A 44 1.69 -26.53 -7.66
CA MET A 44 0.53 -26.95 -8.46
C MET A 44 -0.11 -25.77 -9.20
N LEU A 45 -0.29 -24.62 -8.55
CA LEU A 45 -0.80 -23.40 -9.21
C LEU A 45 0.09 -22.98 -10.37
N LEU A 46 1.41 -23.02 -10.20
CA LEU A 46 2.36 -22.72 -11.26
C LEU A 46 2.23 -23.73 -12.40
N VAL A 47 2.22 -25.03 -12.12
CA VAL A 47 2.03 -26.06 -13.16
C VAL A 47 0.74 -25.82 -13.93
N LEU A 48 -0.37 -25.49 -13.26
CA LEU A 48 -1.65 -25.20 -13.90
C LEU A 48 -1.62 -23.95 -14.78
N LEU A 49 -0.97 -22.87 -14.35
CA LEU A 49 -0.87 -21.62 -15.12
C LEU A 49 0.09 -21.70 -16.31
N PHE A 50 1.01 -22.66 -16.27
CA PHE A 50 2.05 -22.87 -17.28
C PHE A 50 1.87 -24.16 -18.10
N ILE A 51 0.70 -24.83 -18.06
CA ILE A 51 0.47 -26.10 -18.80
C ILE A 51 0.98 -26.06 -20.25
N PRO A 52 0.65 -25.05 -21.07
CA PRO A 52 1.10 -25.02 -22.46
C PRO A 52 2.61 -24.80 -22.61
N GLU A 53 3.26 -24.18 -21.61
CA GLU A 53 4.65 -23.76 -21.65
C GLU A 53 5.56 -24.59 -20.72
N LEU A 54 5.08 -25.72 -20.19
CA LEU A 54 5.81 -26.56 -19.23
C LEU A 54 7.22 -26.96 -19.69
N PRO A 55 7.44 -27.40 -20.95
CA PRO A 55 8.77 -27.78 -21.42
C PRO A 55 9.78 -26.63 -21.38
N ASP A 56 9.32 -25.39 -21.55
CA ASP A 56 10.16 -24.21 -21.62
C ASP A 56 10.33 -23.52 -20.24
N GLN A 57 9.38 -23.71 -19.33
CA GLN A 57 9.29 -22.98 -18.05
C GLN A 57 9.50 -23.85 -16.81
N TRP A 58 9.84 -25.14 -16.93
CA TRP A 58 10.03 -26.02 -15.78
C TRP A 58 11.09 -25.50 -14.78
N GLN A 59 12.13 -24.83 -15.28
CA GLN A 59 13.18 -24.23 -14.45
C GLN A 59 12.64 -23.08 -13.59
N VAL A 60 11.74 -22.28 -14.16
CA VAL A 60 11.08 -21.17 -13.44
C VAL A 60 10.19 -21.73 -12.32
N ILE A 61 9.39 -22.75 -12.63
CA ILE A 61 8.52 -23.40 -11.63
C ILE A 61 9.37 -23.95 -10.48
N LEU A 62 10.43 -24.71 -10.80
CA LEU A 62 11.32 -25.28 -9.80
C LEU A 62 11.99 -24.19 -8.94
N PHE A 63 12.51 -23.13 -9.57
CA PHE A 63 13.16 -22.04 -8.87
C PHE A 63 12.20 -21.33 -7.90
N ILE A 64 11.00 -20.96 -8.36
CA ILE A 64 10.02 -20.27 -7.52
C ILE A 64 9.53 -21.17 -6.38
N SER A 65 9.28 -22.46 -6.62
CA SER A 65 8.92 -23.41 -5.56
C SER A 65 10.01 -23.53 -4.49
N CYS A 66 11.28 -23.60 -4.91
CA CYS A 66 12.43 -23.62 -3.99
C CYS A 66 12.57 -22.30 -3.23
N ALA A 67 12.37 -21.16 -3.89
CA ALA A 67 12.40 -19.85 -3.27
C ALA A 67 11.31 -19.72 -2.20
N HIS A 68 10.07 -20.12 -2.49
CA HIS A 68 8.99 -20.15 -1.51
C HIS A 68 9.35 -21.00 -0.29
N LEU A 69 9.84 -22.23 -0.50
CA LEU A 69 10.25 -23.10 0.60
C LEU A 69 11.33 -22.45 1.47
N LEU A 70 12.32 -21.80 0.87
CA LEU A 70 13.42 -21.15 1.57
C LEU A 70 12.94 -19.93 2.35
N ILE A 71 12.15 -19.05 1.73
CA ILE A 71 11.70 -17.80 2.35
C ILE A 71 10.73 -18.11 3.49
N ASP A 72 9.76 -19.00 3.27
CA ASP A 72 8.81 -19.39 4.32
C ASP A 72 9.48 -20.12 5.49
N SER A 73 10.48 -20.95 5.22
CA SER A 73 11.30 -21.57 6.28
C SER A 73 12.03 -20.50 7.10
N GLY A 74 12.63 -19.51 6.43
CA GLY A 74 13.26 -18.35 7.05
C GLY A 74 12.26 -17.55 7.89
N LYS A 75 11.05 -17.30 7.38
CA LYS A 75 9.98 -16.62 8.11
C LYS A 75 9.62 -17.35 9.39
N ILE A 76 9.43 -18.68 9.36
CA ILE A 76 9.14 -19.49 10.56
C ILE A 76 10.27 -19.35 11.59
N TYR A 77 11.52 -19.40 11.15
CA TYR A 77 12.68 -19.23 12.03
C TYR A 77 12.68 -17.84 12.70
N PHE A 78 12.50 -16.77 11.92
CA PHE A 78 12.52 -15.41 12.45
C PHE A 78 11.28 -15.06 13.28
N GLU A 79 10.10 -15.62 12.97
CA GLU A 79 8.90 -15.48 13.79
C GLU A 79 9.09 -16.08 15.19
N LYS A 80 9.79 -17.23 15.29
CA LYS A 80 10.15 -17.83 16.59
C LYS A 80 11.14 -16.96 17.36
N ARG A 81 12.12 -16.36 16.68
CA ARG A 81 13.16 -15.52 17.31
C ARG A 81 12.65 -14.12 17.71
N PHE A 82 11.76 -13.52 16.92
CA PHE A 82 11.30 -12.15 17.07
C PHE A 82 9.76 -12.02 16.99
N PRO A 83 9.01 -12.64 17.92
CA PRO A 83 7.54 -12.72 17.83
C PRO A 83 6.85 -11.35 17.84
N LYS A 84 7.44 -10.33 18.48
CA LYS A 84 6.89 -8.96 18.53
C LYS A 84 7.00 -8.19 17.20
N ARG A 85 7.75 -8.71 16.22
CA ARG A 85 7.98 -8.06 14.91
C ARG A 85 7.17 -8.70 13.77
N ALA A 86 6.08 -9.40 14.08
CA ALA A 86 5.28 -10.16 13.12
C ALA A 86 4.90 -9.36 11.86
N PHE A 87 4.49 -8.10 12.00
CA PHE A 87 4.17 -7.24 10.85
C PHE A 87 5.39 -6.97 9.95
N LEU A 88 6.54 -6.61 10.53
CA LEU A 88 7.76 -6.37 9.75
C LEU A 88 8.26 -7.65 9.06
N LEU A 89 8.14 -8.80 9.74
CA LEU A 89 8.49 -10.11 9.15
C LEU A 89 7.55 -10.48 8.00
N PHE A 90 6.26 -10.16 8.10
CA PHE A 90 5.31 -10.33 7.01
C PHE A 90 5.66 -9.44 5.80
N ILE A 91 6.02 -8.18 6.01
CA ILE A 91 6.45 -7.30 4.92
C ILE A 91 7.75 -7.78 4.27
N ALA A 92 8.73 -8.21 5.08
CA ALA A 92 9.99 -8.74 4.59
C ALA A 92 9.78 -10.01 3.75
N ASP A 93 8.94 -10.92 4.22
CA ASP A 93 8.51 -12.14 3.52
C ASP A 93 7.92 -11.82 2.14
N GLN A 94 6.87 -11.00 2.08
CA GLN A 94 6.25 -10.63 0.80
C GLN A 94 7.22 -9.91 -0.15
N THR A 95 8.13 -9.10 0.40
CA THR A 95 9.17 -8.45 -0.41
C THR A 95 10.12 -9.47 -1.03
N LEU A 96 10.56 -10.48 -0.27
CA LEU A 96 11.45 -11.53 -0.77
C LEU A 96 10.76 -12.38 -1.85
N HIS A 97 9.48 -12.72 -1.68
CA HIS A 97 8.72 -13.45 -2.71
C HIS A 97 8.63 -12.63 -4.00
N ILE A 98 8.27 -11.35 -3.93
CA ILE A 98 8.23 -10.47 -5.11
C ILE A 98 9.61 -10.32 -5.76
N LEU A 99 10.68 -10.18 -4.97
CA LEU A 99 12.05 -10.12 -5.49
C LEU A 99 12.44 -11.42 -6.21
N SER A 100 11.99 -12.59 -5.74
CA SER A 100 12.21 -13.85 -6.44
C SER A 100 11.53 -13.87 -7.82
N LEU A 101 10.31 -13.30 -7.94
CA LEU A 101 9.62 -13.16 -9.22
C LEU A 101 10.39 -12.22 -10.15
N VAL A 102 10.86 -11.08 -9.63
CA VAL A 102 11.68 -10.12 -10.38
C VAL A 102 12.97 -10.77 -10.85
N ALA A 103 13.64 -11.57 -10.02
CA ALA A 103 14.85 -12.30 -10.39
C ALA A 103 14.62 -13.25 -11.58
N VAL A 104 13.47 -13.94 -11.64
CA VAL A 104 13.09 -14.75 -12.80
C VAL A 104 12.93 -13.90 -14.06
N ILE A 105 12.26 -12.75 -13.94
CA ILE A 105 12.07 -11.83 -15.09
C ILE A 105 13.43 -11.34 -15.60
N LEU A 106 14.31 -10.91 -14.70
CA LEU A 106 15.63 -10.41 -15.05
C LEU A 106 16.51 -11.52 -15.66
N TYR A 107 16.39 -12.75 -15.18
CA TYR A 107 17.12 -13.88 -15.74
C TYR A 107 16.68 -14.20 -17.18
N GLN A 108 15.37 -14.21 -17.45
CA GLN A 108 14.86 -14.63 -18.76
C GLN A 108 14.88 -13.53 -19.83
N TYR A 109 14.67 -12.27 -19.43
CA TYR A 109 14.57 -11.14 -20.36
C TYR A 109 15.76 -10.17 -20.29
N GLY A 110 16.66 -10.36 -19.31
CA GLY A 110 17.74 -9.41 -19.04
C GLY A 110 17.27 -8.14 -18.34
N LEU A 111 18.23 -7.24 -18.08
CA LEU A 111 17.98 -5.94 -17.49
C LEU A 111 17.82 -4.88 -18.59
N SER A 112 16.65 -4.82 -19.23
CA SER A 112 16.30 -3.70 -20.12
C SER A 112 15.54 -2.63 -19.33
N ILE A 113 16.21 -1.99 -18.35
CA ILE A 113 15.62 -0.82 -17.70
C ILE A 113 15.70 0.35 -18.67
N ASP A 114 14.58 0.67 -19.28
CA ASP A 114 14.43 1.92 -20.01
C ASP A 114 14.22 3.06 -19.01
N TRP A 115 15.33 3.70 -18.63
CA TRP A 115 15.33 4.88 -17.78
C TRP A 115 14.52 6.03 -18.38
N GLY A 116 14.40 6.11 -19.72
CA GLY A 116 13.58 7.11 -20.40
C GLY A 116 12.09 6.91 -20.13
N THR A 117 11.62 5.67 -20.14
CA THR A 117 10.24 5.34 -19.72
C THR A 117 10.04 5.59 -18.23
N LEU A 118 10.97 5.16 -17.36
CA LEU A 118 10.85 5.36 -15.91
C LEU A 118 10.80 6.83 -15.51
N PHE A 119 11.70 7.65 -16.05
CA PHE A 119 11.78 9.09 -15.79
C PHE A 119 11.03 9.91 -16.84
N SER A 120 10.03 9.33 -17.50
CA SER A 120 9.16 10.05 -18.41
C SER A 120 8.45 11.19 -17.67
N PRO A 121 8.14 12.33 -18.34
CA PRO A 121 7.40 13.43 -17.73
C PRO A 121 6.10 12.98 -17.06
N LYS A 122 5.40 12.01 -17.66
CA LYS A 122 4.18 11.40 -17.12
C LYS A 122 4.42 10.71 -15.77
N ASN A 123 5.44 9.86 -15.67
CA ASN A 123 5.76 9.15 -14.44
C ASN A 123 6.24 10.10 -13.35
N LEU A 124 7.09 11.07 -13.71
CA LEU A 124 7.53 12.12 -12.80
C LEU A 124 6.36 12.93 -12.26
N LEU A 125 5.34 13.22 -13.09
CA LEU A 125 4.15 13.93 -12.67
C LEU A 125 3.30 13.12 -11.67
N TYR A 126 3.15 11.80 -11.88
CA TYR A 126 2.51 10.92 -10.88
C TYR A 126 3.26 10.90 -9.55
N VAL A 127 4.60 10.77 -9.59
CA VAL A 127 5.45 10.80 -8.39
C VAL A 127 5.32 12.15 -7.68
N LEU A 128 5.34 13.26 -8.43
CA LEU A 128 5.16 14.59 -7.87
C LEU A 128 3.79 14.75 -7.21
N ALA A 129 2.71 14.33 -7.86
CA ALA A 129 1.36 14.38 -7.28
C ALA A 129 1.24 13.54 -6.00
N PHE A 130 1.87 12.35 -5.97
CA PHE A 130 1.94 11.53 -4.76
C PHE A 130 2.70 12.24 -3.65
N VAL A 131 3.88 12.80 -3.94
CA VAL A 131 4.70 13.53 -2.96
C VAL A 131 3.96 14.74 -2.40
N LEU A 132 3.28 15.51 -3.26
CA LEU A 132 2.45 16.65 -2.87
C LEU A 132 1.29 16.23 -1.94
N THR A 133 0.69 15.08 -2.22
CA THR A 133 -0.47 14.57 -1.47
C THR A 133 -0.08 13.98 -0.11
N ALA A 134 0.96 13.15 -0.09
CA ALA A 134 1.34 12.35 1.06
C ALA A 134 2.27 13.11 2.03
N PHE A 135 3.10 14.02 1.54
CA PHE A 135 4.13 14.67 2.36
C PHE A 135 3.98 16.19 2.42
N VAL A 136 3.92 16.87 1.25
CA VAL A 136 3.97 18.35 1.22
C VAL A 136 2.70 18.96 1.82
N SER A 137 1.51 18.53 1.37
CA SER A 137 0.25 19.11 1.85
C SER A 137 0.00 18.91 3.36
N PRO A 138 0.23 17.73 3.99
CA PRO A 138 0.10 17.63 5.45
C PRO A 138 1.10 18.51 6.21
N ILE A 139 2.33 18.69 5.72
CA ILE A 139 3.31 19.61 6.33
C ILE A 139 2.84 21.06 6.21
N MET A 140 2.41 21.49 5.03
CA MET A 140 1.91 22.86 4.81
C MET A 140 0.70 23.18 5.68
N LEU A 141 -0.28 22.26 5.76
CA LEU A 141 -1.45 22.46 6.60
C LEU A 141 -1.06 22.54 8.08
N ARG A 142 -0.16 21.69 8.55
CA ARG A 142 0.35 21.74 9.93
C ARG A 142 0.99 23.09 10.24
N VAL A 143 1.84 23.62 9.35
CA VAL A 143 2.50 24.92 9.53
C VAL A 143 1.50 26.07 9.44
N PHE A 144 0.53 26.00 8.53
CA PHE A 144 -0.51 27.02 8.39
C PHE A 144 -1.34 27.12 9.68
N PHE A 145 -1.76 25.98 10.20
CA PHE A 145 -2.61 25.91 11.38
C PHE A 145 -1.87 26.02 12.72
N SER A 146 -0.54 25.90 12.76
CA SER A 146 0.23 25.98 14.00
C SER A 146 0.08 27.32 14.72
N LYS A 147 -0.26 28.38 13.97
CA LYS A 147 -0.53 29.73 14.50
C LYS A 147 -1.79 29.81 15.36
N TRP A 148 -2.73 28.88 15.20
CA TRP A 148 -4.01 28.85 15.93
C TRP A 148 -4.04 27.78 17.04
N THR A 149 -3.09 26.84 17.04
CA THR A 149 -3.01 25.75 18.03
C THR A 149 -2.05 26.01 19.18
N SER A 150 -1.29 27.12 19.16
CA SER A 150 -0.29 27.44 20.19
C SER A 150 -0.89 27.62 21.60
N GLU A 151 -2.21 27.78 21.74
CA GLU A 151 -2.87 27.93 23.04
C GLU A 151 -3.54 26.65 23.58
N VAL A 152 -3.70 25.58 22.78
CA VAL A 152 -4.64 24.49 23.14
C VAL A 152 -3.99 23.11 23.41
N ASP A 153 -2.78 22.80 22.91
CA ASP A 153 -2.36 21.38 22.83
C ASP A 153 -0.93 21.03 23.31
N VAL A 154 -0.25 21.92 24.05
CA VAL A 154 1.12 21.62 24.56
C VAL A 154 1.11 20.85 25.89
N ALA A 155 -0.02 20.80 26.62
CA ALA A 155 -0.01 20.35 28.01
C ALA A 155 -0.43 18.88 28.27
N SER A 156 -0.93 18.10 27.29
CA SER A 156 -1.66 16.86 27.66
C SER A 156 -1.64 15.68 26.68
N LYS A 157 -0.70 15.57 25.73
CA LYS A 157 -0.57 14.33 24.93
C LYS A 157 0.63 13.48 25.35
N PRO A 158 0.42 12.24 25.84
CA PRO A 158 1.50 11.30 26.10
C PRO A 158 2.28 11.02 24.80
N THR A 159 3.60 11.03 24.90
CA THR A 159 4.58 10.88 23.81
C THR A 159 4.61 9.49 23.14
N LYS A 160 3.55 8.70 23.28
CA LYS A 160 3.43 7.35 22.70
C LYS A 160 2.05 7.11 22.08
N SER A 161 1.59 8.03 21.25
CA SER A 161 0.50 7.72 20.31
C SER A 161 1.11 7.12 19.04
N LEU A 162 0.46 6.07 18.53
CA LEU A 162 0.59 5.57 17.16
C LEU A 162 0.83 6.73 16.20
N VAL A 163 1.69 6.54 15.17
CA VAL A 163 1.85 7.46 14.02
C VAL A 163 0.56 8.24 13.82
N ASP A 164 0.61 9.56 13.99
CA ASP A 164 -0.52 10.48 14.14
C ASP A 164 -1.71 10.04 13.28
N ALA A 165 -2.66 9.30 13.85
CA ALA A 165 -3.69 8.59 13.08
C ALA A 165 -4.53 9.57 12.24
N GLY A 166 -4.68 10.80 12.73
CA GLY A 166 -5.30 11.90 11.99
C GLY A 166 -4.51 12.31 10.75
N MET A 167 -3.17 12.30 10.79
CA MET A 167 -2.33 12.53 9.60
C MET A 167 -2.56 11.44 8.57
N LEU A 168 -2.56 10.16 8.99
CA LEU A 168 -2.77 9.03 8.08
C LEU A 168 -4.17 9.10 7.43
N ILE A 169 -5.21 9.37 8.22
CA ILE A 169 -6.58 9.58 7.71
C ILE A 169 -6.59 10.71 6.67
N GLY A 170 -5.96 11.85 6.97
CA GLY A 170 -5.89 12.96 6.03
C GLY A 170 -5.14 12.62 4.73
N ILE A 171 -4.06 11.84 4.80
CA ILE A 171 -3.35 11.36 3.59
C ILE A 171 -4.25 10.44 2.77
N MET A 172 -4.95 9.49 3.41
CA MET A 172 -5.86 8.56 2.74
C MET A 172 -7.01 9.30 2.03
N GLU A 173 -7.61 10.29 2.70
CA GLU A 173 -8.67 11.11 2.10
C GLU A 173 -8.19 11.87 0.86
N ARG A 174 -7.03 12.53 0.92
CA ARG A 174 -6.51 13.27 -0.24
C ARG A 174 -6.12 12.33 -1.38
N LEU A 175 -5.59 11.15 -1.10
CA LEU A 175 -5.34 10.13 -2.12
C LEU A 175 -6.64 9.66 -2.79
N LEU A 176 -7.71 9.46 -2.03
CA LEU A 176 -9.03 9.15 -2.58
C LEU A 176 -9.58 10.28 -3.45
N ILE A 177 -9.42 11.54 -3.02
CA ILE A 177 -9.82 12.71 -3.81
C ILE A 177 -9.07 12.74 -5.15
N VAL A 178 -7.73 12.61 -5.11
CA VAL A 178 -6.91 12.58 -6.32
C VAL A 178 -7.35 11.44 -7.24
N PHE A 179 -7.56 10.24 -6.69
CA PHE A 179 -8.06 9.07 -7.42
C PHE A 179 -9.43 9.34 -8.08
N PHE A 180 -10.41 9.85 -7.33
CA PHE A 180 -11.73 10.20 -7.84
C PHE A 180 -11.68 11.20 -9.00
N ILE A 181 -10.78 12.18 -8.94
CA ILE A 181 -10.57 13.13 -10.04
C ILE A 181 -9.99 12.44 -11.28
N GLN A 182 -9.02 11.53 -11.10
CA GLN A 182 -8.41 10.80 -12.23
C GLN A 182 -9.41 9.86 -12.92
N VAL A 183 -10.29 9.20 -12.17
CA VAL A 183 -11.32 8.30 -12.74
C VAL A 183 -12.61 9.04 -13.15
N GLY A 184 -12.70 10.36 -12.92
CA GLY A 184 -13.87 11.17 -13.27
C GLY A 184 -15.07 11.05 -12.32
N PHE A 185 -14.92 10.41 -11.16
CA PHE A 185 -15.97 10.21 -10.16
C PHE A 185 -16.07 11.40 -9.18
N LEU A 186 -16.41 12.58 -9.69
CA LEU A 186 -16.45 13.81 -8.87
C LEU A 186 -17.45 13.75 -7.71
N SER A 187 -18.57 13.04 -7.88
CA SER A 187 -19.55 12.80 -6.81
C SER A 187 -18.95 12.04 -5.61
N GLY A 188 -17.91 11.24 -5.82
CA GLY A 188 -17.21 10.53 -4.74
C GLY A 188 -16.56 11.47 -3.73
N ILE A 189 -16.11 12.65 -4.17
CA ILE A 189 -15.53 13.68 -3.29
C ILE A 189 -16.62 14.22 -2.33
N GLY A 190 -17.84 14.44 -2.85
CA GLY A 190 -18.99 14.83 -2.03
C GLY A 190 -19.40 13.76 -1.02
N PHE A 191 -19.40 12.48 -1.44
CA PHE A 191 -19.64 11.36 -0.53
C PHE A 191 -18.59 11.29 0.60
N LEU A 192 -17.31 11.45 0.26
CA LEU A 192 -16.22 11.45 1.23
C LEU A 192 -16.37 12.58 2.26
N LEU A 193 -16.72 13.80 1.79
CA LEU A 193 -16.97 14.94 2.66
C LEU A 193 -18.17 14.69 3.59
N GLY A 194 -19.27 14.16 3.05
CA GLY A 194 -20.47 13.82 3.82
C GLY A 194 -20.20 12.76 4.88
N ALA A 195 -19.52 11.66 4.51
CA ALA A 195 -19.15 10.60 5.44
C ALA A 195 -18.29 11.12 6.60
N LYS A 196 -17.30 11.99 6.29
CA LYS A 196 -16.45 12.61 7.30
C LYS A 196 -17.24 13.49 8.27
N SER A 197 -18.18 14.30 7.76
CA SER A 197 -19.04 15.13 8.61
C SER A 197 -19.92 14.29 9.55
N ILE A 198 -20.46 13.15 9.09
CA ILE A 198 -21.27 12.25 9.92
C ILE A 198 -20.44 11.69 11.09
N PHE A 199 -19.23 11.18 10.82
CA PHE A 199 -18.36 10.66 11.88
C PHE A 199 -17.90 11.72 12.87
N ARG A 200 -17.80 13.00 12.44
CA ARG A 200 -17.42 14.12 13.31
C ARG A 200 -18.61 14.70 14.08
N PHE A 201 -19.85 14.49 13.64
CA PHE A 201 -21.04 15.16 14.19
C PHE A 201 -21.21 14.89 15.70
N GLY A 202 -21.02 13.66 16.15
CA GLY A 202 -21.13 13.27 17.57
C GLY A 202 -20.09 13.93 18.49
N ASP A 203 -18.87 14.16 17.98
CA ASP A 203 -17.80 14.84 18.72
C ASP A 203 -18.04 16.36 18.81
N LEU A 204 -18.61 16.95 17.75
CA LEU A 204 -18.91 18.39 17.69
C LEU A 204 -20.10 18.78 18.56
N THR A 205 -21.12 17.92 18.68
CA THR A 205 -22.28 18.17 19.57
C THR A 205 -21.94 18.13 21.06
N ASN A 206 -20.84 17.47 21.44
CA ASN A 206 -20.36 17.40 22.83
C ASN A 206 -19.23 18.41 23.13
N ALA A 207 -18.74 19.13 22.11
CA ALA A 207 -17.68 20.10 22.26
C ALA A 207 -18.22 21.38 22.92
N LYS A 208 -17.82 21.63 24.17
CA LYS A 208 -18.09 22.90 24.86
C LYS A 208 -17.33 24.10 24.26
N ASP A 209 -16.39 23.84 23.35
CA ASP A 209 -15.50 24.83 22.78
C ASP A 209 -15.76 25.01 21.27
N THR A 210 -16.40 26.13 20.92
CA THR A 210 -16.76 26.49 19.54
C THR A 210 -15.52 26.70 18.67
N LYS A 211 -14.41 27.20 19.24
CA LYS A 211 -13.17 27.47 18.50
C LYS A 211 -12.50 26.18 18.01
N PHE A 212 -12.54 25.13 18.83
CA PHE A 212 -12.00 23.82 18.47
C PHE A 212 -12.78 23.17 17.32
N THR A 213 -14.11 23.32 17.34
CA THR A 213 -15.02 22.84 16.29
C THR A 213 -14.76 23.54 14.96
N GLU A 214 -14.67 24.86 14.97
CA GLU A 214 -14.37 25.67 13.78
C GLU A 214 -13.00 25.33 13.20
N TYR A 215 -11.98 25.20 14.05
CA TYR A 215 -10.63 24.83 13.64
C TYR A 215 -10.59 23.49 12.89
N ILE A 216 -11.27 22.47 13.41
CA ILE A 216 -11.35 21.15 12.79
C ILE A 216 -12.04 21.21 11.42
N LEU A 217 -13.13 22.00 11.32
CA LEU A 217 -13.89 22.16 10.09
C LEU A 217 -13.04 22.83 9.02
N VAL A 218 -12.38 23.95 9.36
CA VAL A 218 -11.50 24.68 8.45
C VAL A 218 -10.30 23.82 8.02
N GLY A 219 -9.71 23.07 8.95
CA GLY A 219 -8.62 22.13 8.64
C GLY A 219 -9.04 21.04 7.65
N THR A 220 -10.25 20.50 7.81
CA THR A 220 -10.80 19.51 6.90
C THR A 220 -11.05 20.10 5.51
N LEU A 221 -11.71 21.26 5.42
CA LEU A 221 -11.97 21.93 4.15
C LEU A 221 -10.66 22.29 3.43
N ALA A 222 -9.67 22.83 4.14
CA ALA A 222 -8.36 23.14 3.57
C ALA A 222 -7.65 21.89 3.01
N SER A 223 -7.74 20.76 3.72
CA SER A 223 -7.21 19.48 3.23
C SER A 223 -7.91 18.99 1.97
N PHE A 224 -9.24 19.14 1.88
CA PHE A 224 -10.00 18.80 0.69
C PHE A 224 -9.62 19.69 -0.50
N VAL A 225 -9.53 21.00 -0.28
CA VAL A 225 -9.09 21.95 -1.31
C VAL A 225 -7.70 21.58 -1.83
N ALA A 226 -6.75 21.25 -0.95
CA ALA A 226 -5.42 20.80 -1.35
C ALA A 226 -5.47 19.51 -2.19
N GLY A 227 -6.26 18.50 -1.77
CA GLY A 227 -6.44 17.27 -2.54
C GLY A 227 -7.06 17.50 -3.91
N ILE A 228 -8.06 18.38 -4.00
CA ILE A 228 -8.72 18.75 -5.27
C ILE A 228 -7.75 19.47 -6.18
N ALA A 229 -7.00 20.45 -5.67
CA ALA A 229 -6.01 21.21 -6.42
C ALA A 229 -4.92 20.30 -6.99
N ILE A 230 -4.38 19.38 -6.18
CA ILE A 230 -3.38 18.41 -6.64
C ILE A 230 -3.98 17.46 -7.68
N GLY A 231 -5.20 16.96 -7.47
CA GLY A 231 -5.86 16.04 -8.39
C GLY A 231 -6.13 16.66 -9.76
N TYR A 232 -6.66 17.88 -9.82
CA TYR A 232 -6.83 18.59 -11.08
C TYR A 232 -5.50 19.01 -11.70
N GLY A 233 -4.52 19.43 -10.87
CA GLY A 233 -3.17 19.72 -11.35
C GLY A 233 -2.52 18.53 -12.05
N LEU A 234 -2.63 17.34 -11.47
CA LEU A 234 -2.20 16.08 -12.11
C LEU A 234 -2.96 15.83 -13.41
N ARG A 235 -4.30 15.93 -13.39
CA ARG A 235 -5.13 15.63 -14.58
C ARG A 235 -4.83 16.57 -15.75
N ILE A 236 -4.72 17.87 -15.47
CA ILE A 236 -4.39 18.89 -16.47
C ILE A 236 -2.94 18.69 -16.96
N GLY A 237 -1.98 18.48 -16.05
CA GLY A 237 -0.60 18.24 -16.43
C GLY A 237 -0.45 17.01 -17.33
N LEU A 238 -1.21 15.94 -17.07
CA LEU A 238 -1.24 14.75 -17.94
C LEU A 238 -1.79 15.07 -19.34
N GLN A 239 -2.76 15.97 -19.48
CA GLN A 239 -3.31 16.36 -20.78
C GLN A 239 -2.29 17.09 -21.67
N TYR A 240 -1.33 17.82 -21.08
CA TYR A 240 -0.27 18.52 -21.82
C TYR A 240 0.95 17.65 -22.13
N LEU A 241 1.02 16.43 -21.58
CA LEU A 241 2.12 15.48 -21.75
C LEU A 241 1.79 14.30 -22.68
N VAL A 242 0.54 14.23 -23.16
CA VAL A 242 0.06 13.29 -24.18
C VAL A 242 0.20 13.94 -25.55
#